data_AF-A0A0G0LWI9-F1
#
_entry.id   AF-A0A0G0LWI9-F1
#
_cell.length_a   1.000
_cell.length_b   1.000
_cell.length_c   1.000
_cell.angle_alpha   90.00
_cell.angle_beta   90.00
_cell.angle_gamma   90.00
#
_symmetry.space_group_name_H-M   'P 1'
#
loop_
_entity.id
_entity.type
_entity.pdbx_description
1 polymer ?
#
loop_
_entity_poly.entity_id
_entity_poly.type
_entity_poly.pdbx_seq_one_letter_code
_entity_poly.pdbx_strand_id
1 'polypeptide(L)' 'MDTDLNNISVKIKRELSDFLGIDMEDVDDETSLKEDLHMDPASITDYIEILSKAGFDTDRLDLTEIETFGDLLEALSSHT' A
#
# COMPACT_ATOMS: atom_id res chain seq x y z
N MET A 1 -13.40 18.47 -2.11
CA MET A 1 -13.54 17.37 -1.13
C MET A 1 -12.43 16.39 -1.46
N ASP A 2 -11.20 16.75 -1.11
CA ASP A 2 -9.97 16.12 -1.64
C ASP A 2 -9.00 15.76 -0.50
N THR A 3 -9.44 15.95 0.75
CA THR A 3 -8.59 15.83 1.94
C THR A 3 -8.45 14.38 2.39
N ASP A 4 -9.45 13.53 2.14
CA ASP A 4 -9.49 12.16 2.64
C ASP A 4 -8.54 11.21 1.86
N LEU A 5 -8.52 11.29 0.52
CA LEU A 5 -7.63 10.48 -0.33
C LEU A 5 -6.15 10.76 -0.06
N ASN A 6 -5.78 12.04 0.08
CA ASN A 6 -4.39 12.40 0.34
C ASN A 6 -3.93 11.96 1.75
N ASN A 7 -4.84 11.92 2.73
CA ASN A 7 -4.54 11.39 4.06
C ASN A 7 -4.42 9.85 4.05
N ILE A 8 -5.25 9.15 3.28
CA ILE A 8 -5.19 7.69 3.10
C ILE A 8 -3.86 7.30 2.45
N SER A 9 -3.51 7.93 1.33
CA SER A 9 -2.25 7.68 0.62
C SER A 9 -1.04 7.89 1.54
N VAL A 10 -0.96 9.02 2.24
CA VAL A 10 0.14 9.30 3.17
C VAL A 10 0.21 8.27 4.30
N LYS A 11 -0.93 7.81 4.82
CA LYS A 11 -0.96 6.80 5.89
C LYS A 11 -0.51 5.44 5.38
N ILE A 12 -1.01 4.97 4.25
CA ILE A 12 -0.60 3.70 3.63
C ILE A 12 0.90 3.76 3.31
N LYS A 13 1.36 4.84 2.66
CA LYS A 13 2.77 5.07 2.34
C LYS A 13 3.66 4.98 3.57
N ARG A 14 3.24 5.61 4.66
CA ARG A 14 3.96 5.58 5.94
C ARG A 14 4.07 4.16 6.51
N GLU A 15 2.98 3.38 6.51
CA GLU A 15 3.01 2.01 7.01
C GLU A 15 3.94 1.13 6.15
N LEU A 16 3.96 1.33 4.83
CA LEU A 16 4.87 0.61 3.92
C LEU A 16 6.34 0.97 4.19
N SER A 17 6.62 2.27 4.31
CA SER A 17 7.96 2.76 4.62
C SER A 17 8.46 2.23 5.97
N ASP A 18 7.60 2.21 7.00
CA ASP A 18 7.93 1.65 8.31
C ASP A 18 8.18 0.13 8.23
N PHE A 19 7.33 -0.59 7.49
CA PHE A 19 7.47 -2.04 7.27
C PHE A 19 8.78 -2.42 6.58
N LEU A 20 9.20 -1.65 5.57
CA LEU A 20 10.43 -1.90 4.80
C LEU A 20 11.67 -1.24 5.41
N GLY A 21 11.49 -0.32 6.35
CA GLY A 21 12.59 0.47 6.93
C GLY A 21 13.21 1.45 5.92
N ILE A 22 12.40 1.97 5.00
CA ILE A 22 12.81 2.96 3.98
C ILE A 22 12.13 4.30 4.23
N ASP A 23 12.57 5.35 3.54
CA ASP A 23 11.93 6.66 3.60
C ASP A 23 10.67 6.73 2.74
N MET A 24 9.72 7.58 3.14
CA MET A 24 8.48 7.83 2.37
C MET A 24 8.73 8.54 1.04
N GLU A 25 9.93 9.09 0.83
CA GLU A 25 10.32 9.74 -0.42
C GLU A 25 10.79 8.74 -1.48
N ASP A 26 11.20 7.53 -1.06
CA ASP A 26 11.65 6.45 -1.96
C ASP A 26 10.49 5.63 -2.55
N VAL A 27 9.28 5.79 -2.02
CA VAL A 27 8.07 5.16 -2.56
C VAL A 27 7.32 6.20 -3.39
N ASP A 28 6.85 5.85 -4.58
CA ASP A 28 5.96 6.66 -5.41
C ASP A 28 4.86 5.77 -6.00
N ASP A 29 3.87 6.34 -6.69
CA ASP A 29 2.75 5.57 -7.25
C ASP A 29 3.23 4.52 -8.27
N GLU A 30 4.30 4.83 -9.02
CA GLU A 30 4.90 3.92 -10.00
C GLU A 30 5.85 2.88 -9.39
N THR A 31 6.11 2.93 -8.07
CA THR A 31 7.02 2.02 -7.38
C THR A 31 6.47 0.59 -7.38
N SER A 32 7.19 -0.33 -8.02
CA SER A 32 6.84 -1.75 -8.06
C SER A 32 7.07 -2.40 -6.70
N LEU A 33 6.04 -3.04 -6.14
CA LEU A 33 6.15 -3.72 -4.84
C LEU A 33 7.15 -4.88 -4.92
N LYS A 34 7.20 -5.59 -6.06
CA LYS A 34 8.03 -6.78 -6.24
C LYS A 34 9.43 -6.46 -6.74
N GLU A 35 9.54 -5.56 -7.71
CA GLU A 35 10.82 -5.29 -8.38
C GLU A 35 11.63 -4.19 -7.69
N ASP A 36 10.97 -3.10 -7.25
CA ASP A 36 11.65 -1.94 -6.68
C ASP A 36 11.80 -2.10 -5.16
N LEU A 37 10.71 -2.49 -4.48
CA LEU A 37 10.71 -2.72 -3.03
C LEU A 37 11.13 -4.14 -2.64
N HIS A 38 11.43 -5.00 -3.62
CA HIS A 38 11.84 -6.40 -3.41
C HIS A 38 10.92 -7.18 -2.45
N MET A 39 9.61 -6.91 -2.48
CA MET A 39 8.64 -7.61 -1.63
C MET A 39 8.28 -8.95 -2.24
N ASP A 40 8.57 -10.02 -1.50
CA ASP A 40 8.03 -11.34 -1.79
C ASP A 40 6.51 -11.39 -1.53
N PRO A 41 5.78 -12.37 -2.11
CA PRO A 41 4.34 -12.54 -1.88
C PRO A 41 3.96 -12.63 -0.38
N ALA A 42 4.85 -13.21 0.42
CA ALA A 42 4.67 -13.29 1.87
C ALA A 42 4.73 -11.89 2.51
N SER A 43 5.71 -11.06 2.14
CA SER A 43 5.86 -9.69 2.63
C SER A 43 4.69 -8.81 2.23
N ILE A 44 4.18 -8.97 1.00
CA ILE A 44 2.96 -8.29 0.55
C ILE A 44 1.78 -8.69 1.45
N THR A 45 1.57 -9.99 1.66
CA THR A 45 0.48 -10.47 2.53
C THR A 45 0.59 -9.93 3.95
N ASP A 46 1.79 -9.92 4.54
CA ASP A 46 2.06 -9.39 5.88
C ASP A 46 1.73 -7.90 5.95
N TYR A 47 2.13 -7.15 4.93
CA TYR A 47 1.83 -5.73 4.82
C TYR A 47 0.32 -5.44 4.69
N ILE A 48 -0.41 -6.22 3.90
CA ILE A 48 -1.87 -6.12 3.82
C ILE A 48 -2.52 -6.39 5.19
N GLU A 49 -2.00 -7.35 5.96
CA GLU A 49 -2.48 -7.58 7.33
C GLU A 49 -2.24 -6.37 8.25
N ILE A 50 -1.11 -5.68 8.11
CA ILE A 50 -0.82 -4.42 8.82
C ILE A 50 -1.85 -3.35 8.45
N LEU A 51 -2.16 -3.18 7.17
CA LEU A 51 -3.18 -2.23 6.72
C LEU A 51 -4.57 -2.57 7.25
N SER A 52 -4.93 -3.86 7.28
CA SER A 52 -6.17 -4.34 7.91
C SER A 52 -6.26 -3.92 9.38
N LYS A 53 -5.19 -4.14 10.15
CA LYS A 53 -5.09 -3.73 11.56
C LYS A 53 -5.11 -2.21 11.74
N ALA A 54 -4.60 -1.46 10.76
CA ALA A 54 -4.63 0.00 10.74
C ALA A 54 -6.01 0.59 10.37
N GLY A 55 -6.98 -0.28 10.05
CA GLY A 55 -8.38 0.07 9.79
C GLY A 55 -8.75 0.21 8.31
N PHE A 56 -7.91 -0.28 7.40
CA PHE A 56 -8.19 -0.27 5.96
C PHE A 56 -8.93 -1.55 5.52
N ASP A 57 -9.90 -1.41 4.62
CA ASP A 57 -10.65 -2.54 4.07
C ASP A 57 -9.78 -3.31 3.05
N THR A 58 -9.23 -4.43 3.49
CA THR A 58 -8.28 -5.25 2.73
C THR A 58 -8.89 -6.58 2.28
N ASP A 59 -10.10 -6.91 2.75
CA ASP A 59 -10.79 -8.18 2.51
C ASP A 59 -11.10 -8.42 1.03
N ARG A 60 -11.27 -7.33 0.27
CA ARG A 60 -11.66 -7.36 -1.14
C ARG A 60 -10.51 -7.03 -2.11
N LEU A 61 -9.28 -6.93 -1.61
CA LEU A 61 -8.12 -6.65 -2.44
C LEU A 61 -7.75 -7.86 -3.28
N ASP A 62 -7.60 -7.66 -4.59
CA ASP A 62 -7.03 -8.65 -5.48
C ASP A 62 -5.51 -8.44 -5.57
N LEU A 63 -4.75 -9.24 -4.82
CA LEU A 63 -3.28 -9.16 -4.81
C LEU A 63 -2.63 -9.58 -6.13
N THR A 64 -3.39 -10.15 -7.07
CA THR A 64 -2.87 -10.54 -8.38
C THR A 64 -2.83 -9.37 -9.36
N GLU A 65 -3.72 -8.39 -9.17
CA GLU A 65 -3.77 -7.14 -9.94
C GLU A 65 -2.89 -6.03 -9.34
N ILE A 66 -2.40 -6.19 -8.11
CA ILE A 66 -1.53 -5.21 -7.45
C ILE A 66 -0.07 -5.46 -7.82
N GLU A 67 0.49 -4.57 -8.64
CA GLU A 67 1.89 -4.59 -9.05
C GLU A 67 2.68 -3.42 -8.45
N THR A 68 2.07 -2.23 -8.42
CA THR A 68 2.68 -1.00 -7.91
C THR A 68 2.01 -0.48 -6.63
N PHE A 69 2.66 0.47 -5.98
CA PHE A 69 2.07 1.19 -4.84
C PHE A 69 0.80 1.96 -5.24
N GLY A 70 0.77 2.54 -6.44
CA GLY A 70 -0.41 3.21 -6.98
C GLY A 70 -1.60 2.26 -7.15
N ASP A 71 -1.37 1.04 -7.67
CA ASP A 71 -2.41 0.01 -7.78
C ASP A 71 -3.00 -0.34 -6.41
N LEU A 72 -2.15 -0.47 -5.39
CA LEU A 72 -2.59 -0.75 -4.02
C LEU A 72 -3.45 0.40 -3.48
N LEU A 73 -3.02 1.65 -3.68
CA LEU A 73 -3.77 2.84 -3.25
C LEU A 73 -5.13 2.92 -3.93
N GLU A 74 -5.19 2.65 -5.23
CA GLU A 74 -6.43 2.65 -6.01
C GLU A 74 -7.38 1.55 -5.53
N ALA A 75 -6.86 0.35 -5.30
CA ALA A 75 -7.64 -0.77 -4.80
C ALA A 75 -8.23 -0.50 -3.40
N LEU A 76 -7.47 0.15 -2.51
CA LEU A 76 -7.92 0.55 -1.18
C LEU A 76 -8.89 1.74 -1.22
N SER A 77 -8.68 2.69 -2.13
CA SER A 77 -9.50 3.90 -2.24
C SER A 77 -10.85 3.66 -2.94
N SER A 78 -10.91 2.70 -3.87
CA SER A 78 -12.16 2.30 -4.54
C SER A 78 -13.21 1.72 -3.58
N HIS A 79 -12.84 1.41 -2.35
CA HIS A 79 -13.67 0.74 -1.35
C HIS A 79 -14.07 1.62 -0.14
N THR A 80 -13.77 2.93 -0.18
CA THR A 80 -14.15 3.90 0.87
C THR A 80 -15.46 4.64 0.62
#